data_AF-A0A2D5TUC4-F1
#
_entry.id   AF-A0A2D5TUC4-F1
#
_cell.length_a   1.000
_cell.length_b   1.000
_cell.length_c   1.000
_cell.angle_alpha   90.00
_cell.angle_beta   90.00
_cell.angle_gamma   90.00
#
_symmetry.space_group_name_H-M   'P 1'
#
loop_
_entity.id
_entity.type
_entity.pdbx_description
1 polymer ?
#
loop_
_entity_poly.entity_id
_entity_poly.type
_entity_poly.pdbx_seq_one_letter_code
_entity_poly.pdbx_strand_id
1 'polypeptide(L)'
;PSIKDRLSKGLEIKGLALESAMWCRYCFGESEKGKAINIDDLHSKRLQNNAQEARNHPETFLRMEDIFGDLGKNRVFKEEFASSLNSLWANGVEKTLKSYLESE
;
A
#
# COMPACT_ATOMS: atom_id res chain seq x y z
N PRO A 1 3.88 12.58 -4.46
CA PRO A 1 5.00 13.41 -4.99
C PRO A 1 6.39 12.85 -4.62
N SER A 2 6.63 12.56 -3.34
CA SER A 2 7.93 12.08 -2.82
C SER A 2 8.44 10.81 -3.51
N ILE A 3 7.55 9.85 -3.79
CA ILE A 3 7.92 8.61 -4.50
C ILE A 3 8.44 8.93 -5.91
N LYS A 4 7.73 9.79 -6.66
CA LYS A 4 8.15 10.21 -8.01
C LYS A 4 9.52 10.89 -7.99
N ASP A 5 9.75 11.79 -7.03
CA ASP A 5 11.04 12.48 -6.88
C ASP A 5 12.18 11.50 -6.59
N ARG A 6 12.01 10.58 -5.66
CA ARG A 6 13.04 9.57 -5.33
C ARG A 6 13.33 8.63 -6.50
N LEU A 7 12.31 8.16 -7.19
CA LEU A 7 12.46 7.34 -8.40
C LEU A 7 13.24 8.08 -9.49
N SER A 8 13.00 9.39 -9.68
CA SER A 8 13.75 10.19 -10.67
C SER A 8 15.24 10.33 -10.35
N LYS A 9 15.61 10.16 -9.07
CA LYS A 9 16.99 10.21 -8.56
C LYS A 9 17.61 8.82 -8.37
N GLY A 10 16.89 7.75 -8.73
CA GLY A 10 17.34 6.38 -8.50
C GLY A 10 17.46 6.00 -7.02
N LEU A 11 16.75 6.68 -6.13
CA LEU A 11 16.77 6.42 -4.68
C LEU A 11 15.70 5.40 -4.29
N GLU A 12 15.97 4.61 -3.25
CA GLU A 12 15.04 3.59 -2.75
C GLU A 12 13.71 4.18 -2.27
N ILE A 13 12.60 3.46 -2.44
CA ILE A 13 11.26 3.93 -2.04
C ILE A 13 10.54 2.98 -1.09
N LYS A 14 11.23 1.97 -0.54
CA LYS A 14 10.65 0.90 0.29
C LYS A 14 9.72 1.43 1.39
N GLY A 15 10.19 2.37 2.20
CA GLY A 15 9.38 2.94 3.28
C GLY A 15 8.13 3.71 2.79
N LEU A 16 8.25 4.41 1.65
CA LEU A 16 7.10 5.11 1.05
C LEU A 16 6.09 4.14 0.42
N ALA A 17 6.58 3.04 -0.17
CA ALA A 17 5.72 2.00 -0.70
C ALA A 17 5.01 1.24 0.44
N LEU A 18 5.70 1.00 1.55
CA LEU A 18 5.12 0.42 2.76
C LEU A 18 4.02 1.30 3.35
N GLU A 19 4.22 2.61 3.43
CA GLU A 19 3.19 3.55 3.87
C GLU A 19 1.93 3.46 2.99
N SER A 20 2.11 3.45 1.67
CA SER A 20 0.98 3.30 0.74
C SER A 20 0.29 1.94 0.88
N ALA A 21 1.04 0.87 1.14
CA ALA A 21 0.48 -0.46 1.41
C ALA A 21 -0.28 -0.52 2.75
N MET A 22 0.17 0.20 3.78
CA MET A 22 -0.57 0.35 5.03
C MET A 22 -1.89 1.10 4.83
N TRP A 23 -1.90 2.14 3.99
CA TRP A 23 -3.13 2.84 3.62
C TRP A 23 -4.10 1.89 2.89
N CYS A 24 -3.61 1.08 1.94
CA CYS A 24 -4.42 0.02 1.33
C CYS A 24 -4.97 -0.96 2.37
N ARG A 25 -4.13 -1.42 3.32
CA ARG A 25 -4.54 -2.35 4.38
C ARG A 25 -5.59 -1.76 5.32
N TYR A 26 -5.50 -0.46 5.62
CA TYR A 26 -6.50 0.30 6.37
C TYR A 26 -7.80 0.41 5.58
N CYS A 27 -7.73 0.75 4.29
CA CYS A 27 -8.88 0.86 3.40
C CYS A 27 -9.63 -0.47 3.22
N PHE A 28 -9.02 -1.62 3.52
CA PHE A 28 -9.74 -2.90 3.58
C PHE A 28 -10.93 -2.86 4.56
N GLY A 29 -10.85 -2.02 5.60
CA GLY A 29 -11.94 -1.74 6.54
C GLY A 29 -12.03 -2.72 7.71
N GLU A 30 -10.96 -3.46 7.98
CA GLU A 30 -10.88 -4.39 9.13
C GLU A 30 -9.47 -4.36 9.71
N SER A 31 -9.35 -4.32 11.04
CA SER A 31 -8.06 -4.42 11.73
C SER A 31 -7.49 -5.83 11.65
N GLU A 32 -6.25 -6.03 12.08
CA GLU A 32 -5.62 -7.35 12.15
C GLU A 32 -6.29 -8.31 13.13
N LYS A 33 -7.11 -7.77 14.05
CA LYS A 33 -7.88 -8.53 15.03
C LYS A 33 -9.33 -8.77 14.60
N GLY A 34 -9.68 -8.50 13.35
CA GLY A 34 -11.04 -8.69 12.84
C GLY A 34 -12.03 -7.58 13.22
N LYS A 35 -11.56 -6.46 13.78
CA LYS A 35 -12.46 -5.36 14.16
C LYS A 35 -12.72 -4.48 12.94
N ALA A 36 -13.99 -4.26 12.61
CA ALA A 36 -14.40 -3.33 11.56
C ALA A 36 -13.83 -1.91 11.81
N ILE A 37 -13.36 -1.29 10.74
CA ILE A 37 -12.83 0.08 10.70
C ILE A 37 -13.75 0.91 9.79
N ASN A 38 -14.31 1.99 10.32
CA ASN A 38 -15.03 2.97 9.51
C ASN A 38 -14.02 3.91 8.84
N ILE A 39 -14.11 4.05 7.52
CA ILE A 39 -13.25 4.93 6.74
C ILE A 39 -14.02 6.24 6.52
N ASP A 40 -13.57 7.31 7.18
CA ASP A 40 -14.19 8.64 7.07
C ASP A 40 -13.70 9.37 5.81
N ASP A 41 -14.16 8.89 4.65
CA ASP A 41 -13.82 9.41 3.33
C ASP A 41 -15.04 9.35 2.40
N LEU A 42 -15.26 10.39 1.60
CA LEU A 42 -16.34 10.45 0.60
C LEU A 42 -16.28 9.30 -0.41
N HIS A 43 -15.08 8.81 -0.70
CA HIS A 43 -14.80 7.71 -1.61
C HIS A 43 -14.56 6.38 -0.89
N SER A 44 -14.87 6.27 0.41
CA SER A 44 -14.67 5.07 1.25
C SER A 44 -15.11 3.77 0.58
N LYS A 45 -16.30 3.72 -0.03
CA LYS A 45 -16.80 2.52 -0.74
C LYS A 45 -15.87 2.10 -1.90
N ARG A 46 -15.40 3.06 -2.69
CA ARG A 46 -14.49 2.79 -3.81
C ARG A 46 -13.13 2.33 -3.29
N LEU A 47 -12.60 3.00 -2.28
CA LEU A 47 -11.32 2.65 -1.64
C LEU A 47 -11.37 1.25 -1.07
N GLN A 48 -12.45 0.90 -0.37
CA GLN A 48 -12.64 -0.40 0.24
C GLN A 48 -12.76 -1.52 -0.78
N ASN A 49 -13.54 -1.33 -1.84
CA ASN A 49 -13.63 -2.33 -2.92
C ASN A 49 -12.26 -2.59 -3.55
N ASN A 50 -11.51 -1.53 -3.89
CA ASN A 50 -10.17 -1.69 -4.47
C ASN A 50 -9.19 -2.34 -3.48
N ALA A 51 -9.25 -1.99 -2.19
CA ALA A 51 -8.39 -2.58 -1.17
C ALA A 51 -8.70 -4.06 -0.90
N GLN A 52 -9.96 -4.46 -0.98
CA GLN A 52 -10.36 -5.87 -0.87
C GLN A 52 -9.82 -6.71 -2.02
N GLU A 53 -9.96 -6.22 -3.26
CA GLU A 53 -9.36 -6.87 -4.44
C GLU A 53 -7.83 -6.89 -4.36
N ALA A 54 -7.23 -5.80 -3.86
CA ALA A 54 -5.79 -5.66 -3.74
C ALA A 54 -5.12 -6.67 -2.80
N ARG A 55 -5.88 -7.32 -1.92
CA ARG A 55 -5.38 -8.44 -1.11
C ARG A 55 -4.79 -9.56 -1.98
N ASN A 56 -5.42 -9.84 -3.12
CA ASN A 56 -4.96 -10.89 -4.05
C ASN A 56 -4.31 -10.30 -5.31
N HIS A 57 -4.68 -9.06 -5.67
CA HIS A 57 -4.21 -8.36 -6.86
C HIS A 57 -3.70 -6.96 -6.49
N PRO A 58 -2.53 -6.82 -5.83
CA PRO A 58 -2.06 -5.55 -5.27
C PRO A 58 -2.09 -4.37 -6.24
N GLU A 59 -1.88 -4.62 -7.53
CA GLU A 59 -1.92 -3.59 -8.56
C GLU A 59 -3.29 -2.93 -8.71
N THR A 60 -4.39 -3.56 -8.31
CA THR A 60 -5.75 -3.01 -8.39
C THR A 60 -5.85 -1.69 -7.64
N PHE A 61 -5.25 -1.59 -6.45
CA PHE A 61 -5.24 -0.35 -5.68
C PHE A 61 -4.47 0.77 -6.41
N LEU A 62 -3.36 0.42 -7.04
CA LEU A 62 -2.51 1.36 -7.77
C LEU A 62 -3.10 1.82 -9.12
N ARG A 63 -4.15 1.15 -9.62
CA ARG A 63 -4.87 1.54 -10.85
C ARG A 63 -5.81 2.73 -10.66
N MET A 64 -6.00 3.24 -9.44
CA MET A 64 -6.77 4.46 -9.20
C MET A 64 -5.99 5.69 -9.71
N GLU A 65 -6.20 6.04 -10.99
CA GLU A 65 -5.42 7.06 -11.70
C GLU A 65 -5.56 8.48 -11.14
N ASP A 66 -6.69 8.82 -10.53
CA ASP A 66 -6.89 10.09 -9.83
C ASP A 66 -6.04 10.24 -8.56
N ILE A 67 -5.64 9.12 -7.94
CA ILE A 67 -4.79 9.10 -6.75
C ILE A 67 -3.31 8.94 -7.15
N PHE A 68 -3.01 7.92 -7.97
CA PHE A 68 -1.62 7.54 -8.27
C PHE A 68 -1.13 8.08 -9.63
N GLY A 69 -2.03 8.36 -10.57
CA GLY A 69 -1.68 8.69 -11.96
C GLY A 69 -0.69 7.69 -12.55
N ASP A 70 0.29 8.18 -13.31
CA ASP A 70 1.32 7.31 -13.90
C ASP A 70 2.27 6.67 -12.89
N LEU A 71 2.31 7.14 -11.64
CA LEU A 71 3.10 6.47 -10.61
C LEU A 71 2.61 5.03 -10.41
N GLY A 72 1.29 4.82 -10.48
CA GLY A 72 0.68 3.50 -10.36
C GLY A 72 1.11 2.52 -11.47
N LYS A 73 1.71 3.02 -12.56
CA LYS A 73 2.24 2.22 -13.68
C LYS A 73 3.73 1.91 -13.52
N ASN A 74 4.44 2.60 -12.64
CA ASN A 74 5.87 2.41 -12.43
C ASN A 74 6.18 1.02 -11.85
N ARG A 75 7.06 0.28 -12.52
CA ARG A 75 7.39 -1.10 -12.16
C ARG A 75 7.97 -1.24 -10.75
N VAL A 76 8.93 -0.39 -10.38
CA VAL A 76 9.58 -0.43 -9.06
C VAL A 76 8.56 -0.15 -7.95
N PHE A 77 7.70 0.85 -8.13
CA PHE A 77 6.65 1.13 -7.14
C PHE A 77 5.65 -0.01 -7.00
N LYS A 78 5.22 -0.64 -8.11
CA LYS A 78 4.35 -1.81 -8.07
C LYS A 78 4.96 -2.97 -7.28
N GLU A 79 6.23 -3.28 -7.55
CA GLU A 79 6.95 -4.37 -6.90
C GLU A 79 7.09 -4.12 -5.39
N GLU A 80 7.52 -2.93 -4.99
CA GLU A 80 7.70 -2.56 -3.58
C GLU A 80 6.37 -2.50 -2.81
N PHE A 81 5.32 -1.96 -3.45
CA PHE A 81 3.98 -1.93 -2.87
C PHE A 81 3.43 -3.35 -2.67
N ALA A 82 3.53 -4.20 -3.69
CA ALA A 82 3.04 -5.58 -3.61
C ALA A 82 3.78 -6.39 -2.55
N SER A 83 5.11 -6.26 -2.48
CA SER A 83 5.93 -6.90 -1.45
C SER A 83 5.50 -6.46 -0.04
N SER A 84 5.31 -5.15 0.14
CA SER A 84 4.87 -4.58 1.42
C SER A 84 3.48 -5.06 1.82
N LEU A 85 2.50 -5.01 0.89
CA LEU A 85 1.13 -5.43 1.15
C LEU A 85 1.05 -6.92 1.48
N ASN A 86 1.80 -7.76 0.76
CA ASN A 86 1.90 -9.19 1.04
C ASN A 86 2.49 -9.45 2.43
N SER A 87 3.53 -8.71 2.81
CA SER A 87 4.11 -8.81 4.16
C SER A 87 3.10 -8.44 5.23
N LEU A 88 2.33 -7.35 5.05
CA LEU A 88 1.29 -6.95 6.00
C LEU A 88 0.21 -8.02 6.17
N TRP A 89 -0.20 -8.68 5.08
CA TRP A 89 -1.19 -9.76 5.15
C TRP A 89 -0.65 -11.05 5.78
N ALA A 90 0.61 -11.39 5.51
CA ALA A 90 1.21 -12.64 5.98
C ALA A 90 1.74 -12.56 7.42
N ASN A 91 2.29 -11.42 7.81
CA ASN A 91 3.07 -11.25 9.04
C ASN A 91 2.45 -10.26 10.03
N GLY A 92 1.57 -9.39 9.56
CA GLY A 92 1.03 -8.27 10.33
C GLY A 92 1.99 -7.08 10.46
N VAL A 93 1.44 -5.93 10.82
CA VAL A 93 2.07 -4.60 10.84
C VAL A 93 3.33 -4.59 11.69
N GLU A 94 3.27 -5.12 12.92
CA GLU A 94 4.40 -5.07 13.86
C GLU A 94 5.63 -5.79 13.28
N LYS A 95 5.44 -7.00 12.77
CA LYS A 95 6.54 -7.80 12.21
C LYS A 95 7.04 -7.21 10.90
N THR A 96 6.15 -6.71 10.04
CA THR A 96 6.55 -6.01 8.82
C THR A 96 7.40 -4.77 9.12
N LEU A 97 7.04 -3.97 10.13
CA LEU A 97 7.82 -2.80 10.53
C LEU A 97 9.19 -3.18 11.11
N LYS A 98 9.27 -4.23 11.94
CA LYS A 98 10.56 -4.72 12.46
C LYS A 98 11.47 -5.14 11.30
N SER A 99 10.97 -5.94 10.37
CA SER A 99 11.74 -6.37 9.19
C SER A 99 12.15 -5.20 8.30
N TYR A 100 11.33 -4.15 8.18
CA TYR A 100 11.69 -2.93 7.46
C TYR A 100 12.90 -2.24 8.12
N LEU A 101 12.88 -2.05 9.44
CA LEU A 101 13.97 -1.40 10.19
C LEU A 101 15.27 -2.21 10.19
N GLU A 102 15.18 -3.54 10.15
CA GLU A 102 16.35 -4.43 10.05
C GLU A 102 16.95 -4.48 8.62
N SER A 103 16.24 -3.96 7.63
CA SER A 103 16.66 -3.93 6.22
C SER A 103 17.27 -2.60 5.78
N GLU A 104 17.30 -1.60 6.67
CA GLU A 104 18.09 -0.36 6.53
C GLU A 104 19.55 -0.59 6.93
#